data_AF-A0A7C2G949-F1
#
_entry.id   AF-A0A7C2G949-F1
#
_cell.length_a   1.000
_cell.length_b   1.000
_cell.length_c   1.000
_cell.angle_alpha   90.00
_cell.angle_beta   90.00
_cell.angle_gamma   90.00
#
_symmetry.space_group_name_H-M   'P 1'
#
loop_
_entity.id
_entity.type
_entity.pdbx_description
1 polymer ?
#
loop_
_entity_poly.entity_id
_entity_poly.type
_entity_poly.pdbx_seq_one_letter_code
_entity_poly.pdbx_strand_id
1 'polypeptide(L)'
;MWPGNGAVVGLTRYRGDELPDPLTACPGYSAPTGLPVILQLGPGNVVPRVSGSYFAANGVPLEHCVFDQTSYVNPNPAFQNLARAVLAARSAVILIPRAPLQAGVTYTVAVAASGQTYTWSFTVVGPN
;
A
#
# COMPACT_ATOMS: atom_id res chain seq x y z
N MET A 1 -5.27 -9.59 0.25
CA MET A 1 -5.15 -8.18 0.68
C MET A 1 -4.70 -8.14 2.12
N TRP A 2 -3.91 -7.14 2.50
CA TRP A 2 -3.47 -6.92 3.87
C TRP A 2 -3.42 -5.41 4.17
N PRO A 3 -3.95 -4.93 5.31
CA PRO A 3 -4.85 -5.65 6.20
C PRO A 3 -6.07 -6.25 5.46
N GLY A 4 -6.54 -7.39 5.97
CA GLY A 4 -7.69 -8.11 5.40
C GLY A 4 -9.00 -7.34 5.55
N ASN A 5 -10.03 -7.71 4.77
CA ASN A 5 -11.36 -7.13 4.94
C ASN A 5 -11.92 -7.42 6.35
N GLY A 6 -12.30 -6.38 7.08
CA GLY A 6 -12.75 -6.46 8.47
C GLY A 6 -11.64 -6.74 9.49
N ALA A 7 -10.37 -6.72 9.08
CA ALA A 7 -9.27 -7.01 9.99
C ALA A 7 -9.07 -5.89 11.03
N VAL A 8 -8.56 -6.27 12.20
CA VAL A 8 -8.12 -5.36 13.25
C VAL A 8 -6.60 -5.45 13.37
N VAL A 9 -5.89 -4.31 13.31
CA VAL A 9 -4.42 -4.28 13.35
C VAL A 9 -3.89 -3.29 14.38
N GLY A 10 -2.81 -3.65 15.07
CA GLY A 10 -2.13 -2.76 16.03
C GLY A 10 -1.06 -1.86 15.41
N LEU A 11 -0.77 -2.04 14.12
CA LEU A 11 0.25 -1.26 13.41
C LEU A 11 -0.36 0.04 12.88
N THR A 12 0.31 1.16 13.12
CA THR A 12 -0.16 2.49 12.68
C THR A 12 0.68 3.08 11.56
N ARG A 13 1.93 2.65 11.40
CA ARG A 13 2.90 3.35 10.57
C ARG A 13 3.94 2.42 9.96
N TYR A 14 4.46 2.82 8.81
CA TYR A 14 5.76 2.40 8.32
C TYR A 14 6.85 3.31 8.88
N ARG A 15 7.97 2.74 9.34
CA ARG A 15 9.01 3.47 10.08
C ARG A 15 10.24 3.83 9.24
N GLY A 16 10.31 3.38 7.98
CA GLY A 16 11.47 3.63 7.13
C GLY A 16 12.56 2.56 7.24
N ASP A 17 12.20 1.36 7.67
CA ASP A 17 13.11 0.25 8.01
C ASP A 17 13.14 -0.89 6.97
N GLU A 18 12.57 -0.69 5.78
CA GLU A 18 12.65 -1.66 4.67
C GLU A 18 13.76 -1.32 3.67
N LEU A 19 14.34 -2.37 3.06
CA LEU A 19 15.28 -2.28 1.97
C LEU A 19 14.97 -3.36 0.91
N PRO A 20 14.68 -3.02 -0.36
CA PRO A 20 14.55 -1.67 -0.93
C PRO A 20 13.50 -0.79 -0.25
N ASP A 21 13.76 0.51 -0.14
CA ASP A 21 12.82 1.45 0.48
C ASP A 21 11.58 1.63 -0.41
N PRO A 22 10.36 1.33 0.08
CA PRO A 22 9.13 1.54 -0.67
C PRO A 22 8.82 3.02 -0.94
N LEU A 23 9.32 3.95 -0.11
CA LEU A 23 9.01 5.38 -0.25
C LEU A 23 9.69 6.03 -1.46
N THR A 24 10.67 5.39 -2.08
CA THR A 24 11.27 5.90 -3.31
C THR A 24 10.26 5.97 -4.47
N ALA A 25 9.18 5.19 -4.40
CA ALA A 25 8.07 5.26 -5.35
C ALA A 25 7.00 6.33 -5.00
N CYS A 26 7.16 7.05 -3.89
CA CYS A 26 6.19 8.00 -3.38
C CYS A 26 6.82 9.40 -3.24
N PRO A 27 6.86 10.21 -4.32
CA PRO A 27 7.51 11.51 -4.32
C PRO A 27 7.05 12.41 -3.17
N GLY A 28 8.02 12.96 -2.45
CA GLY A 28 7.80 13.85 -1.31
C GLY A 28 7.42 13.15 0.00
N TYR A 29 7.21 11.83 0.02
CA TYR A 29 6.93 11.09 1.25
C TYR A 29 8.24 10.87 2.02
N SER A 30 8.16 10.85 3.35
CA SER A 30 9.27 10.49 4.23
C SER A 30 8.72 9.76 5.46
N ALA A 31 9.50 8.83 6.00
CA ALA A 31 9.06 8.09 7.18
C ALA A 31 9.00 9.02 8.42
N PRO A 32 8.02 8.81 9.34
CA PRO A 32 6.99 7.77 9.27
C PRO A 32 5.82 8.14 8.37
N THR A 33 5.32 7.14 7.64
CA THR A 33 4.07 7.22 6.86
C THR A 33 3.01 6.32 7.47
N GLY A 34 1.81 6.27 6.89
CA GLY A 34 0.78 5.31 7.30
C GLY A 34 1.21 3.87 7.10
N LEU A 35 0.49 2.96 7.77
CA LEU A 35 0.62 1.52 7.55
C LEU A 35 0.39 1.21 6.06
N PRO A 36 1.35 0.60 5.35
CA PRO A 36 1.17 0.20 3.97
C PRO A 36 0.04 -0.82 3.84
N VAL A 37 -0.74 -0.68 2.78
CA VAL A 37 -1.82 -1.58 2.41
C VAL A 37 -1.40 -2.32 1.15
N ILE A 38 -1.63 -3.63 1.13
CA ILE A 38 -1.18 -4.54 0.07
C ILE A 38 -2.41 -5.19 -0.56
N LEU A 39 -2.57 -5.04 -1.87
CA LEU A 39 -3.48 -5.83 -2.68
C LEU A 39 -2.68 -6.82 -3.51
N GLN A 40 -2.93 -8.12 -3.31
CA GLN A 40 -2.30 -9.19 -4.06
C GLN A 40 -3.31 -9.72 -5.09
N LEU A 41 -3.00 -9.59 -6.39
CA LEU A 41 -3.92 -9.98 -7.47
C LEU A 41 -3.70 -11.41 -7.98
N GLY A 42 -2.63 -12.08 -7.55
CA GLY A 42 -2.33 -13.45 -7.96
C GLY A 42 -0.96 -13.94 -7.45
N PRO A 43 -0.53 -15.12 -7.88
CA PRO A 43 0.81 -15.68 -7.61
C PRO A 43 1.91 -15.13 -8.53
N GLY A 44 1.76 -13.92 -9.08
CA GLY A 44 2.73 -13.30 -10.00
C GLY A 44 2.50 -13.53 -11.49
N ASN A 45 1.36 -14.12 -11.85
CA ASN A 45 0.92 -14.32 -13.24
C ASN A 45 0.10 -13.13 -13.79
N VAL A 46 -0.07 -12.06 -13.01
CA VAL A 46 -0.88 -10.89 -13.38
C VAL A 46 -0.01 -9.65 -13.25
N VAL A 47 0.07 -8.86 -14.31
CA VAL A 47 0.59 -7.49 -14.19
C VAL A 47 -0.55 -6.58 -13.76
N PRO A 48 -0.50 -5.97 -12.56
CA PRO A 48 -1.53 -5.03 -12.14
C PRO A 48 -1.63 -3.89 -13.15
N ARG A 49 -2.85 -3.53 -13.55
CA ARG A 49 -3.15 -2.32 -14.31
C ARG A 49 -4.01 -1.43 -13.45
N VAL A 50 -3.38 -0.71 -12.52
CA VAL A 50 -4.08 0.19 -11.61
C VAL A 50 -4.61 1.38 -12.40
N SER A 51 -5.93 1.63 -12.31
CA SER A 51 -6.61 2.74 -12.96
C SER A 51 -7.26 3.73 -11.99
N GLY A 52 -7.25 3.41 -10.69
CA GLY A 52 -7.75 4.30 -9.65
C GLY A 52 -7.58 3.71 -8.26
N SER A 53 -7.56 4.58 -7.25
CA SER A 53 -7.45 4.21 -5.85
C SER A 53 -8.21 5.18 -4.95
N TYR A 54 -8.61 4.69 -3.78
CA TYR A 54 -9.28 5.44 -2.75
C TYR A 54 -8.82 4.95 -1.38
N PHE A 55 -8.56 5.89 -0.48
CA PHE A 55 -8.25 5.62 0.91
C PHE A 55 -8.92 6.66 1.78
N ALA A 56 -9.65 6.25 2.80
CA ALA A 56 -10.39 7.16 3.67
C ALA A 56 -10.46 6.69 5.11
N ALA A 57 -10.46 7.64 6.04
CA ALA A 57 -10.78 7.42 7.44
C ALA A 57 -12.22 7.84 7.70
N ASN A 58 -13.08 6.93 8.15
CA ASN A 58 -14.49 7.23 8.46
C ASN A 58 -15.21 8.01 7.33
N GLY A 59 -14.91 7.70 6.07
CA GLY A 59 -15.49 8.34 4.89
C GLY A 59 -14.80 9.64 4.42
N VAL A 60 -13.83 10.17 5.18
CA VAL A 60 -13.03 11.33 4.77
C VAL A 60 -11.82 10.86 3.96
N PRO A 61 -11.68 11.25 2.68
CA PRO A 61 -10.53 10.85 1.86
C PRO A 61 -9.22 11.38 2.43
N LEU A 62 -8.20 10.53 2.40
CA LEU A 62 -6.85 10.85 2.85
C LEU A 62 -5.84 10.71 1.72
N GLU A 63 -4.81 11.54 1.75
CA GLU A 63 -3.71 11.47 0.79
C GLU A 63 -2.97 10.13 0.92
N HIS A 64 -2.70 9.51 -0.23
CA HIS A 64 -1.99 8.25 -0.32
C HIS A 64 -1.25 8.14 -1.65
N CYS A 65 -0.19 7.35 -1.65
CA CYS A 65 0.58 6.94 -2.81
C CYS A 65 0.20 5.52 -3.21
N VAL A 66 0.24 5.18 -4.50
CA VAL A 66 0.04 3.82 -5.00
C VAL A 66 1.09 3.47 -6.03
N PHE A 67 1.64 2.25 -5.94
CA PHE A 67 2.56 1.72 -6.95
C PHE A 67 2.45 0.20 -7.06
N ASP A 68 3.00 -0.33 -8.14
CA ASP A 68 3.15 -1.75 -8.43
C ASP A 68 4.51 -2.01 -9.11
N GLN A 69 4.71 -3.24 -9.61
CA GLN A 69 5.95 -3.64 -10.30
C GLN A 69 6.32 -2.78 -11.52
N THR A 70 5.36 -2.06 -12.11
CA THR A 70 5.60 -1.23 -13.31
C THR A 70 5.92 0.22 -12.96
N SER A 71 5.46 0.69 -11.80
CA SER A 71 5.57 2.09 -11.36
C SER A 71 6.53 2.30 -10.20
N TYR A 72 6.97 1.25 -9.49
CA TYR A 72 8.03 1.38 -8.48
C TYR A 72 9.31 1.94 -9.09
N VAL A 73 9.87 2.98 -8.50
CA VAL A 73 11.13 3.61 -8.92
C VAL A 73 12.09 3.69 -7.75
N ASN A 74 13.38 3.52 -8.02
CA ASN A 74 14.43 3.67 -7.03
C ASN A 74 15.70 4.24 -7.68
N PRO A 75 16.41 5.19 -7.05
CA PRO A 75 17.65 5.74 -7.60
C PRO A 75 18.77 4.70 -7.76
N ASN A 76 18.73 3.61 -6.99
CA ASN A 76 19.63 2.47 -7.16
C ASN A 76 18.98 1.43 -8.10
N PRO A 77 19.56 1.17 -9.28
CA PRO A 77 18.99 0.23 -10.25
C PRO A 77 18.86 -1.21 -9.73
N ALA A 78 19.77 -1.67 -8.88
CA ALA A 78 19.69 -3.02 -8.30
C ALA A 78 18.50 -3.16 -7.36
N PHE A 79 18.27 -2.14 -6.52
CA PHE A 79 17.10 -2.09 -5.64
C PHE A 79 15.80 -1.89 -6.42
N GLN A 80 15.83 -1.11 -7.52
CA GLN A 80 14.70 -1.01 -8.43
C GLN A 80 14.30 -2.39 -8.98
N ASN A 81 15.27 -3.12 -9.52
CA ASN A 81 15.02 -4.44 -10.11
C ASN A 81 14.54 -5.44 -9.06
N LEU A 82 15.16 -5.46 -7.87
CA LEU A 82 14.78 -6.35 -6.78
C LEU A 82 13.34 -6.09 -6.31
N ALA A 83 12.99 -4.83 -6.01
CA ALA A 83 11.64 -4.48 -5.55
C ALA A 83 10.58 -4.81 -6.62
N ARG A 84 10.84 -4.48 -7.88
CA ARG A 84 9.93 -4.82 -8.99
C ARG A 84 9.76 -6.33 -9.11
N ALA A 85 10.82 -7.13 -8.95
CA ALA A 85 10.73 -8.59 -8.95
C ALA A 85 9.90 -9.14 -7.77
N VAL A 86 10.05 -8.57 -6.57
CA VAL A 86 9.25 -8.95 -5.39
C VAL A 86 7.76 -8.63 -5.60
N LEU A 87 7.45 -7.44 -6.13
CA LEU A 87 6.08 -7.05 -6.48
C LEU A 87 5.51 -7.95 -7.59
N ALA A 88 6.34 -8.26 -8.60
CA ALA A 88 5.99 -9.14 -9.71
C ALA A 88 5.60 -10.53 -9.24
N ALA A 89 6.38 -11.15 -8.36
CA ALA A 89 6.15 -12.49 -7.83
C ALA A 89 4.80 -12.65 -7.09
N ARG A 90 4.15 -11.52 -6.76
CA ARG A 90 2.88 -11.48 -6.03
C ARG A 90 1.78 -10.74 -6.79
N SER A 91 2.02 -10.26 -8.01
CA SER A 91 1.08 -9.34 -8.69
C SER A 91 0.61 -8.23 -7.76
N ALA A 92 1.52 -7.65 -6.98
CA ALA A 92 1.18 -6.80 -5.83
C ALA A 92 0.99 -5.33 -6.23
N VAL A 93 -0.01 -4.70 -5.61
CA VAL A 93 -0.22 -3.26 -5.57
C VAL A 93 -0.04 -2.81 -4.12
N ILE A 94 0.77 -1.77 -3.92
CA ILE A 94 1.04 -1.18 -2.61
C ILE A 94 0.38 0.19 -2.57
N LEU A 95 -0.33 0.47 -1.48
CA LEU A 95 -0.87 1.78 -1.14
C LEU A 95 -0.22 2.25 0.16
N ILE A 96 0.36 3.46 0.17
CA ILE A 96 1.00 4.05 1.35
C ILE A 96 0.27 5.34 1.70
N PRO A 97 -0.44 5.40 2.84
CA PRO A 97 -1.04 6.64 3.33
C PRO A 97 0.04 7.64 3.73
N ARG A 98 -0.19 8.94 3.46
CA ARG A 98 0.80 10.00 3.74
C ARG A 98 1.18 10.10 5.21
N ALA A 99 0.20 10.02 6.09
CA ALA A 99 0.37 10.17 7.53
C ALA A 99 0.16 8.85 8.27
N PRO A 100 0.80 8.66 9.44
CA PRO A 100 0.49 7.57 10.37
C PRO A 100 -1.01 7.44 10.64
N LEU A 101 -1.48 6.19 10.74
CA LEU A 101 -2.87 5.88 11.02
C LEU A 101 -3.20 6.09 12.50
N GLN A 102 -4.48 6.36 12.78
CA GLN A 102 -5.00 6.66 14.10
C GLN A 102 -5.64 5.42 14.72
N ALA A 103 -5.39 5.20 16.01
CA ALA A 103 -6.07 4.16 16.78
C ALA A 103 -7.57 4.49 16.92
N GLY A 104 -8.41 3.45 16.95
CA GLY A 104 -9.87 3.55 16.99
C GLY A 104 -10.52 3.91 15.66
N VAL A 105 -9.77 4.03 14.56
CA VAL A 105 -10.30 4.43 13.25
C VAL A 105 -10.45 3.23 12.33
N THR A 106 -11.58 3.20 11.61
CA THR A 106 -11.81 2.29 10.49
C THR A 106 -11.47 2.99 9.17
N TYR A 107 -10.60 2.35 8.40
CA TYR A 107 -10.15 2.81 7.11
C TYR A 107 -10.81 2.02 6.00
N THR A 108 -11.29 2.71 4.98
CA THR A 108 -11.82 2.12 3.75
C THR A 108 -10.78 2.25 2.65
N VAL A 109 -10.59 1.17 1.90
CA VAL A 109 -9.69 1.10 0.75
C VAL A 109 -10.49 0.68 -0.47
N ALA A 110 -10.25 1.34 -1.60
CA ALA A 110 -10.64 0.80 -2.89
C ALA A 110 -9.49 0.90 -3.88
N VAL A 111 -9.30 -0.14 -4.70
CA VAL A 111 -8.32 -0.15 -5.79
C VAL A 111 -9.00 -0.70 -7.03
N ALA A 112 -9.01 0.08 -8.10
CA ALA A 112 -9.41 -0.37 -9.42
C ALA A 112 -8.18 -0.88 -10.17
N ALA A 113 -8.15 -2.18 -10.48
CA ALA A 113 -7.05 -2.80 -11.18
C ALA A 113 -7.55 -3.87 -12.15
N SER A 114 -7.04 -3.85 -13.39
CA SER A 114 -7.33 -4.85 -14.42
C SER A 114 -8.83 -5.05 -14.69
N GLY A 115 -9.61 -3.96 -14.68
CA GLY A 115 -11.05 -3.96 -14.94
C GLY A 115 -11.92 -4.41 -13.76
N GLN A 116 -11.33 -4.66 -12.59
CA GLN A 116 -12.04 -5.02 -11.36
C GLN A 116 -11.80 -3.98 -10.27
N THR A 117 -12.80 -3.71 -9.45
CA THR A 117 -12.66 -2.84 -8.26
C THR A 117 -12.69 -3.68 -7.00
N TYR A 118 -11.64 -3.58 -6.20
CA TYR A 118 -11.50 -4.26 -4.92
C TYR A 118 -11.74 -3.24 -3.82
N THR A 119 -12.78 -3.44 -3.01
CA THR A 119 -13.14 -2.54 -1.90
C THR A 119 -13.19 -3.33 -0.60
N TRP A 120 -12.54 -2.81 0.45
CA TRP A 120 -12.55 -3.42 1.77
C TRP A 120 -12.26 -2.38 2.86
N SER A 121 -12.39 -2.80 4.11
CA SER A 121 -12.03 -1.97 5.26
C SER A 121 -11.21 -2.72 6.30
N PHE A 122 -10.54 -1.98 7.17
CA PHE A 122 -9.86 -2.51 8.36
C PHE A 122 -9.86 -1.47 9.48
N THR A 123 -9.71 -1.92 10.72
CA THR A 123 -9.67 -1.06 11.90
C THR A 123 -8.28 -1.07 12.52
N VAL A 124 -7.80 0.10 12.93
CA VAL A 124 -6.53 0.26 13.63
C VAL A 124 -6.82 0.43 15.12
N VAL A 125 -6.20 -0.37 15.98
CA VAL A 125 -6.35 -0.26 17.45
C VAL A 125 -5.15 0.41 18.13
N GLY A 126 -4.08 0.68 17.37
CA GLY A 126 -2.82 1.18 17.94
C GLY A 126 -1.97 0.07 18.57
N PRO A 127 -0.72 0.37 18.92
CA PRO A 127 0.12 -0.60 19.64
C PRO A 127 -0.54 -0.93 20.99
N ASN A 128 -0.57 -2.21 21.32
CA ASN A 128 -0.79 -2.67 22.70
C ASN A 128 0.35 -2.17 23.59
#